data_AF-A0A818CLZ5-F1
#
_entry.id   AF-A0A818CLZ5-F1
#
_cell.length_a   1.000
_cell.length_b   1.000
_cell.length_c   1.000
_cell.angle_alpha   90.00
_cell.angle_beta   90.00
_cell.angle_gamma   90.00
#
_symmetry.space_group_name_H-M   'P 1'
#
loop_
_entity.id
_entity.type
_entity.pdbx_description
1 polymer ?
#
loop_
_entity_poly.entity_id
_entity_poly.type
_entity_poly.pdbx_seq_one_letter_code
_entity_poly.pdbx_strand_id
1 'polypeptide(L)'
;MGFDGLFFGRADYDDYATRNRTKTMEMVWKASANLDRQSWLFTGVLPNGYGPPNSFCFDYRCSDSPIMDDSHFYEINVEERVQAFIQAANNEVRIY
;
A
#
# COMPACT_ATOMS: atom_id res chain seq x y z
N MET A 1 20.89 -13.69 7.59
CA MET A 1 19.78 -13.56 6.63
C MET A 1 20.08 -12.50 5.58
N GLY A 2 20.66 -11.35 5.95
CA GLY A 2 21.20 -10.39 4.97
C GLY A 2 20.13 -9.63 4.17
N PHE A 3 18.95 -9.44 4.76
CA PHE A 3 17.88 -8.63 4.16
C PHE A 3 18.14 -7.16 4.41
N ASP A 4 17.80 -6.31 3.43
CA ASP A 4 17.87 -4.85 3.54
C ASP A 4 16.59 -4.24 4.11
N GLY A 5 15.45 -4.92 3.96
CA GLY A 5 14.16 -4.42 4.41
C GLY A 5 13.10 -5.48 4.75
N LEU A 6 12.08 -5.02 5.46
CA LEU A 6 10.91 -5.77 5.90
C LEU A 6 9.65 -4.94 5.67
N PHE A 7 8.60 -5.58 5.15
CA PHE A 7 7.29 -4.94 4.99
C PHE A 7 6.21 -5.78 5.64
N PHE A 8 5.25 -5.12 6.30
CA PHE A 8 4.16 -5.81 6.97
C PHE A 8 2.87 -4.99 6.97
N GLY A 9 1.72 -5.67 7.09
CA GLY A 9 0.39 -5.03 7.04
C GLY A 9 -0.35 -4.91 8.37
N ARG A 10 0.06 -5.66 9.41
CA ARG A 10 -0.64 -5.67 10.71
C ARG A 10 0.15 -4.87 11.75
N ALA A 11 -0.42 -3.75 12.17
CA ALA A 11 0.02 -2.96 13.31
C ALA A 11 -1.19 -2.71 14.22
N ASP A 12 -0.96 -2.24 15.45
CA ASP A 12 -2.05 -1.72 16.28
C ASP A 12 -2.75 -0.57 15.55
N TYR A 13 -4.08 -0.49 15.65
CA TYR A 13 -4.85 0.47 14.87
C TYR A 13 -4.58 1.93 15.28
N ASP A 14 -4.28 2.18 16.56
CA ASP A 14 -3.92 3.52 17.05
C ASP A 14 -2.49 3.91 16.62
N ASP A 15 -1.57 2.94 16.59
CA ASP A 15 -0.22 3.16 16.04
C ASP A 15 -0.28 3.45 14.53
N TYR A 16 -1.04 2.66 13.77
CA TYR A 16 -1.25 2.87 12.34
C TYR A 16 -1.82 4.25 12.04
N ALA A 17 -2.89 4.65 12.74
CA ALA A 17 -3.50 5.97 12.56
C ALA A 17 -2.54 7.11 12.91
N THR A 18 -1.70 6.92 13.93
CA THR A 18 -0.67 7.90 14.30
C THR A 18 0.38 8.01 13.21
N ARG A 19 0.96 6.89 12.77
CA ARG A 19 1.98 6.86 11.72
C ARG A 19 1.53 7.45 10.41
N ASN A 20 0.29 7.17 10.01
CA ASN A 20 -0.33 7.74 8.82
C ASN A 20 -0.38 9.27 8.91
N ARG A 21 -0.82 9.83 10.05
CA ARG A 21 -0.86 11.30 10.26
C ARG A 21 0.53 11.93 10.34
N THR A 22 1.50 11.23 10.92
CA THR A 22 2.85 11.75 11.16
C THR A 22 3.87 11.40 10.08
N LYS A 23 3.46 10.70 9.01
CA LYS A 23 4.35 10.23 7.93
C LYS A 23 5.52 9.38 8.45
N THR A 24 5.20 8.43 9.33
CA THR A 24 6.17 7.50 9.94
C THR A 24 5.83 6.04 9.67
N MET A 25 5.21 5.80 8.50
CA MET A 25 4.92 4.47 7.99
C MET A 25 6.19 3.70 7.59
N GLU A 26 7.28 4.41 7.33
CA GLU A 26 8.60 3.84 7.04
C GLU A 26 9.62 4.29 8.09
N MET A 27 10.48 3.36 8.53
CA MET A 27 11.50 3.64 9.56
C MET A 27 12.69 2.69 9.46
N VAL A 28 13.79 3.04 10.14
CA VAL A 28 14.86 2.08 10.44
C VAL A 28 14.57 1.42 11.77
N TRP A 29 14.22 0.14 11.74
CA TRP A 29 13.99 -0.64 12.95
C TRP A 29 15.31 -1.19 13.50
N LYS A 30 15.71 -0.73 14.69
CA LYS A 30 16.87 -1.25 15.42
C LYS A 30 16.44 -2.45 16.26
N ALA A 31 16.54 -3.66 15.69
CA ALA A 31 15.93 -4.85 16.27
C ALA A 31 16.71 -5.47 17.45
N SER A 32 17.95 -5.04 17.70
CA SER A 32 18.76 -5.52 18.82
C SER A 32 19.49 -4.39 19.53
N ALA A 33 19.48 -4.43 20.86
CA ALA A 33 20.25 -3.50 21.69
C ALA A 33 21.77 -3.77 21.64
N ASN A 34 22.20 -4.95 21.19
CA ASN A 34 23.58 -5.42 21.31
C ASN A 34 24.33 -5.53 19.96
N LEU A 35 23.62 -5.57 18.84
CA LEU A 35 24.20 -5.86 17.52
C LEU A 35 24.40 -4.62 16.65
N ASP A 36 24.09 -3.43 17.19
CA ASP A 36 24.20 -2.15 16.50
C ASP A 36 23.66 -2.25 15.04
N ARG A 37 24.38 -1.70 14.05
CA ARG A 37 23.96 -1.63 12.64
C ARG A 37 23.73 -2.98 11.99
N GLN A 38 24.26 -4.08 12.54
CA GLN A 38 24.01 -5.43 12.00
C GLN A 38 22.55 -5.88 12.20
N SER A 39 21.81 -5.20 13.09
CA SER A 39 20.39 -5.46 13.38
C SER A 39 19.44 -4.37 12.90
N TRP A 40 19.94 -3.39 12.13
CA TRP A 40 19.12 -2.32 11.61
C TRP A 40 18.48 -2.80 10.31
N LEU A 41 17.17 -2.61 10.21
CA LEU A 41 16.40 -3.06 9.06
C LEU A 41 15.45 -1.96 8.61
N PHE A 42 15.46 -1.64 7.32
CA PHE A 42 14.43 -0.76 6.78
C PHE A 42 13.07 -1.46 6.95
N THR A 43 12.09 -0.75 7.49
CA THR A 43 10.79 -1.34 7.82
C THR A 43 9.68 -0.44 7.35
N GLY A 44 8.80 -0.99 6.50
CA GLY A 44 7.62 -0.29 5.98
C GLY A 44 6.32 -0.94 6.43
N VAL A 45 5.39 -0.13 6.94
CA VAL A 45 4.00 -0.53 7.15
C VAL A 45 3.22 -0.29 5.86
N LEU A 46 2.51 -1.32 5.39
CA LEU A 46 1.73 -1.25 4.16
C LEU A 46 0.43 -0.44 4.35
N PRO A 47 -0.03 0.30 3.33
CA PRO A 47 -1.08 1.32 3.50
C PRO A 47 -2.52 0.77 3.46
N ASN A 48 -2.70 -0.46 2.97
CA ASN A 48 -3.99 -1.14 2.93
C ASN A 48 -3.87 -2.61 3.37
N GLY A 49 -3.19 -2.83 4.50
CA GLY A 49 -2.88 -4.18 4.96
C GLY A 49 -1.98 -4.92 3.96
N TYR A 50 -2.57 -5.75 3.11
CA TYR A 50 -1.89 -6.42 1.98
C TYR A 50 -2.80 -6.52 0.75
N GLY A 51 -3.88 -5.72 0.72
CA GLY A 51 -4.84 -5.68 -0.36
C GLY A 51 -4.51 -4.62 -1.41
N PRO A 52 -5.09 -4.72 -2.61
CA PRO A 52 -5.01 -3.67 -3.61
C PRO A 52 -5.73 -2.40 -3.13
N PRO A 53 -5.55 -1.26 -3.79
CA PRO A 53 -6.45 -0.12 -3.62
C PRO A 53 -7.91 -0.53 -3.85
N ASN A 54 -8.84 0.15 -3.17
CA ASN A 54 -10.28 -0.12 -3.32
C ASN A 54 -10.69 0.00 -4.80
N SER A 55 -11.49 -0.94 -5.31
CA SER A 55 -11.94 -1.03 -6.71
C SER A 55 -10.88 -1.52 -7.72
N PHE A 56 -9.71 -2.00 -7.25
CA PHE A 56 -8.63 -2.52 -8.10
C PHE A 56 -8.29 -4.00 -7.82
N CYS A 57 -9.25 -4.79 -7.34
CA CYS A 57 -9.07 -6.24 -7.22
C CYS A 57 -9.52 -6.98 -8.49
N PHE A 58 -8.56 -7.47 -9.27
CA PHE A 58 -8.81 -8.21 -10.52
C PHE A 58 -8.63 -9.73 -10.39
N ASP A 59 -8.67 -10.27 -9.17
CA ASP A 59 -8.68 -11.72 -8.95
C ASP A 59 -10.08 -12.30 -9.22
N TYR A 60 -10.17 -13.58 -9.58
CA TYR A 60 -11.44 -14.27 -9.89
C TYR A 60 -12.41 -14.33 -8.71
N ARG A 61 -11.93 -14.07 -7.49
CA ARG A 61 -12.73 -14.01 -6.26
C ARG A 61 -13.33 -12.63 -6.00
N CYS A 62 -12.91 -11.62 -6.76
CA CYS A 62 -13.36 -10.25 -6.60
C CYS A 62 -14.47 -9.91 -7.61
N SER A 63 -15.22 -8.86 -7.30
CA SER A 63 -16.35 -8.38 -8.12
C SER A 63 -16.15 -6.95 -8.61
N ASP A 64 -14.92 -6.43 -8.52
CA ASP A 64 -14.59 -5.11 -9.06
C ASP A 64 -14.69 -5.17 -10.59
N SER A 65 -15.26 -4.13 -11.22
CA SER A 65 -15.42 -4.15 -12.67
C SER A 65 -14.04 -4.23 -13.36
N PRO A 66 -13.90 -5.01 -14.44
CA PRO A 66 -12.68 -5.03 -15.22
C PRO A 66 -12.43 -3.68 -15.90
N ILE A 67 -11.25 -3.53 -16.48
CA ILE A 67 -10.98 -2.44 -17.42
C ILE A 67 -11.65 -2.81 -18.75
N MET A 68 -12.65 -2.02 -19.14
CA MET A 68 -13.42 -2.17 -20.37
C MET A 68 -12.93 -1.09 -21.35
N ASP A 69 -12.12 -1.46 -22.33
CA ASP A 69 -11.39 -0.54 -23.22
C ASP A 69 -11.87 -0.51 -24.67
N ASP A 70 -12.81 -1.39 -25.03
CA ASP A 70 -13.41 -1.38 -26.35
C ASP A 70 -14.53 -0.31 -26.44
N SER A 71 -14.28 0.70 -27.27
CA SER A 71 -15.16 1.85 -27.52
C SER A 71 -16.51 1.49 -28.14
N HIS A 72 -16.71 0.26 -28.63
CA HIS A 72 -17.98 -0.17 -29.19
C HIS A 72 -18.99 -0.62 -28.11
N PHE A 73 -18.56 -0.82 -26.86
CA PHE A 73 -19.45 -1.19 -25.76
C PHE A 73 -19.90 0.02 -24.95
N TYR A 74 -21.14 -0.02 -24.46
CA TYR A 74 -21.69 0.99 -23.54
C TYR A 74 -21.01 1.01 -22.16
N GLU A 75 -20.29 -0.06 -21.82
CA GLU A 75 -19.65 -0.26 -20.51
C GLU A 75 -18.18 0.19 -20.49
N ILE A 76 -17.69 0.88 -21.52
CA ILE A 76 -16.33 1.46 -21.55
C ILE A 76 -16.09 2.31 -20.29
N ASN A 77 -14.99 2.03 -19.59
CA ASN A 77 -14.69 2.67 -18.30
C ASN A 77 -13.24 3.17 -18.15
N VAL A 78 -12.44 3.14 -19.21
CA VAL A 78 -10.99 3.45 -19.15
C VAL A 78 -10.71 4.80 -18.50
N GLU A 79 -11.43 5.87 -18.89
CA GLU A 79 -11.20 7.21 -18.33
C GLU A 79 -11.47 7.25 -16.83
N GLU A 80 -12.58 6.67 -16.38
CA GLU A 80 -12.93 6.56 -14.96
C GLU A 80 -11.87 5.75 -14.19
N ARG A 81 -11.46 4.60 -14.71
CA ARG A 81 -10.43 3.74 -14.11
C ARG A 81 -9.09 4.44 -13.96
N VAL A 82 -8.66 5.20 -14.97
CA VAL A 82 -7.42 5.99 -14.92
C VAL A 82 -7.52 7.07 -13.83
N GLN A 83 -8.62 7.83 -13.78
CA GLN A 83 -8.81 8.86 -12.75
C GLN A 83 -8.84 8.26 -11.34
N ALA A 84 -9.53 7.13 -11.15
CA ALA A 84 -9.57 6.42 -9.88
C ALA A 84 -8.18 5.95 -9.42
N PHE A 85 -7.35 5.46 -10.34
CA PHE A 85 -5.98 5.03 -10.03
C PHE A 85 -5.10 6.21 -9.62
N ILE A 86 -5.17 7.32 -10.38
CA ILE A 86 -4.43 8.55 -10.05
C ILE A 86 -4.85 9.08 -8.67
N GLN A 87 -6.14 9.04 -8.35
CA GLN A 87 -6.64 9.45 -7.04
C GLN A 87 -6.13 8.54 -5.93
N ALA A 88 -6.16 7.22 -6.12
CA ALA A 88 -5.64 6.25 -5.15
C ALA A 88 -4.14 6.47 -4.87
N ALA A 89 -3.33 6.62 -5.93
CA ALA A 89 -1.90 6.88 -5.79
C ALA A 89 -1.63 8.21 -5.06
N ASN A 90 -2.35 9.29 -5.41
CA ASN A 90 -2.20 10.58 -4.74
C ASN A 90 -2.62 10.54 -3.26
N ASN A 91 -3.60 9.71 -2.89
CA ASN A 91 -3.98 9.52 -1.50
C ASN A 91 -2.92 8.74 -0.72
N GLU A 92 -2.34 7.71 -1.33
CA GLU A 92 -1.29 6.89 -0.72
C GLU A 92 -0.01 7.69 -0.49
N VAL A 93 0.44 8.51 -1.45
CA VAL A 93 1.64 9.35 -1.29
C VAL A 93 1.52 10.35 -0.13
N ARG A 94 0.31 10.70 0.32
CA ARG A 94 0.13 11.63 1.45
C ARG A 94 0.50 11.03 2.79
N ILE A 95 0.47 9.71 2.93
CA ILE A 95 0.68 9.00 4.20
C ILE A 95 2.13 8.54 4.41
N TYR A 96 2.95 8.67 3.37
CA TYR A 96 4.40 8.49 3.39
C TYR A 96 5.12 9.86 3.44
#